data_AF-A0A9W6PVV6-F1
#
_entry.id   AF-A0A9W6PVV6-F1
#
_cell.length_a   1.000
_cell.length_b   1.000
_cell.length_c   1.000
_cell.angle_alpha   90.00
_cell.angle_beta   90.00
_cell.angle_gamma   90.00
#
_symmetry.space_group_name_H-M   'P 1'
#
loop_
_entity.id
_entity.type
_entity.pdbx_description
1 polymer ?
#
loop_
_entity_poly.entity_id
_entity_poly.type
_entity_poly.pdbx_seq_one_letter_code
_entity_poly.pdbx_strand_id
1 'polypeptide(L)'
;MPAEPDPRLNRLFPSMARSVLAAAPAEWSRAVYKVEATPGCSSTSLTYDTADGRIGRTADLDDEVVMTLINLVGEDDAGFDIELTVRPDGDYEAAVSIREDTGLVAKDRGYFSILDPGHRPPPYRGSEPDETGPRDPSEAGDPDEVGRLIREYLSRVYAIFGKRLRTDEERPDSPADIRRHLDALERRTGVTLPADLRAAYEQAWGLDYRAFYPWSWLPPDWLDGALTNMREVIGWWPGWKLGWKEVVCDASPPGAVRRVKCHPAWIPFCDGPDQSYLAVDMSPGPEGRPGQVILVGRSWGDGAEYVADSVTTLIRNQLAALDRGDFDADVQEMTLSLHGEQFEFGRAEAAREWRGQAADLARDDITPELQRMLIWQGKRVDLEMLRDAPMLRELLVHSTVCDLAPLRDLPLESLQLKTARTDLTPLAGHPTLRVIALETTLAEPIDLAPLRTMPAIDGLDLSKAGVTGLDAIAELDGLRYLALNPDQWRELHERIGGLHRLPPLAAAHIAPAPSDDVVRHEEAVEWAGRLPGGDRPQVLRYTGRAER
;
A
#
# COMPACT_ATOMS: atom_id res chain seq x y z
N MET A 1 34.98 -7.25 4.76
CA MET A 1 35.57 -8.49 4.19
C MET A 1 34.43 -9.23 3.51
N PRO A 2 34.60 -9.85 2.34
CA PRO A 2 33.51 -10.65 1.78
C PRO A 2 33.15 -11.74 2.81
N ALA A 3 31.87 -11.88 3.13
CA ALA A 3 31.40 -12.98 3.96
C ALA A 3 31.89 -14.30 3.34
N GLU A 4 32.54 -15.16 4.13
CA GLU A 4 32.92 -16.48 3.65
C GLU A 4 31.64 -17.23 3.21
N PRO A 5 31.64 -17.93 2.05
CA PRO A 5 30.47 -18.65 1.57
C PRO A 5 30.01 -19.67 2.62
N ASP A 6 28.76 -19.58 3.08
CA ASP A 6 28.26 -20.53 4.07
C ASP A 6 28.35 -21.97 3.50
N PRO A 7 29.09 -22.89 4.15
CA PRO A 7 29.27 -24.27 3.67
C PRO A 7 27.96 -25.05 3.54
N ARG A 8 26.88 -24.60 4.19
CA ARG A 8 25.54 -25.18 4.08
C ARG A 8 24.87 -24.80 2.76
N LEU A 9 25.03 -23.55 2.28
CA LEU A 9 24.54 -23.10 0.96
C LEU A 9 25.18 -23.89 -0.19
N ASN A 10 26.47 -24.22 -0.09
CA ASN A 10 27.19 -25.04 -1.06
C ASN A 10 26.59 -26.44 -1.29
N ARG A 11 25.87 -27.00 -0.31
CA ARG A 11 25.24 -28.33 -0.44
C ARG A 11 23.82 -28.27 -0.99
N LEU A 12 23.17 -27.10 -0.91
CA LEU A 12 21.78 -26.92 -1.30
C LEU A 12 21.62 -26.79 -2.82
N PHE A 13 22.48 -26.01 -3.48
CA PHE A 13 22.36 -25.75 -4.93
C PHE A 13 22.44 -26.99 -5.83
N PRO A 14 23.32 -27.99 -5.59
CA PRO A 14 23.27 -29.24 -6.33
C PRO A 14 21.91 -29.95 -6.20
N SER A 15 21.28 -29.92 -5.02
CA SER A 15 19.98 -30.54 -4.80
C SER A 15 18.87 -29.80 -5.55
N MET A 16 18.84 -28.47 -5.45
CA MET A 16 17.90 -27.63 -6.19
C MET A 16 18.05 -27.82 -7.71
N ALA A 17 19.29 -27.87 -8.22
CA ALA A 17 19.57 -28.09 -9.64
C ALA A 17 19.08 -29.47 -10.12
N ARG A 18 19.15 -30.51 -9.27
CA ARG A 18 18.54 -31.82 -9.59
C ARG A 18 17.01 -31.76 -9.67
N SER A 19 16.35 -31.06 -8.76
CA SER A 19 14.89 -30.86 -8.85
C SER A 19 14.51 -30.14 -10.16
N VAL A 20 15.30 -29.15 -10.57
CA VAL A 20 15.13 -28.48 -11.87
C VAL A 20 15.38 -29.44 -13.04
N LEU A 21 16.40 -30.29 -12.99
CA LEU A 21 16.65 -31.27 -14.05
C LEU A 21 15.53 -32.32 -14.14
N ALA A 22 14.94 -32.71 -13.00
CA ALA A 22 13.88 -33.70 -12.91
C ALA A 22 12.53 -33.17 -13.41
N ALA A 23 12.22 -31.89 -13.16
CA ALA A 23 11.00 -31.23 -13.63
C ALA A 23 11.09 -30.73 -15.09
N ALA A 24 12.24 -30.92 -15.74
CA ALA A 24 12.51 -30.33 -17.05
C ALA A 24 11.61 -30.93 -18.16
N PRO A 25 11.03 -30.09 -19.03
CA PRO A 25 10.31 -30.56 -20.22
C PRO A 25 11.29 -31.22 -21.22
N ALA A 26 10.73 -31.91 -22.22
CA ALA A 26 11.52 -32.31 -23.38
C ALA A 26 12.02 -31.07 -24.12
N GLU A 27 13.29 -31.08 -24.54
CA GLU A 27 13.92 -30.03 -25.36
C GLU A 27 13.85 -28.61 -24.73
N TRP A 28 14.79 -28.35 -23.83
CA TRP A 28 14.97 -27.05 -23.18
C TRP A 28 16.44 -26.61 -23.26
N SER A 29 16.70 -25.32 -23.14
CA SER A 29 18.04 -24.74 -23.25
C SER A 29 18.56 -24.11 -21.96
N ARG A 30 17.66 -23.63 -21.10
CA ARG A 30 17.97 -22.99 -19.83
C ARG A 30 16.78 -23.08 -18.89
N ALA A 31 17.04 -23.18 -17.59
CA ALA A 31 16.04 -23.07 -16.56
C ALA A 31 16.48 -22.00 -15.56
N VAL A 32 15.54 -21.23 -15.04
CA VAL A 32 15.76 -20.24 -14.00
C VAL A 32 14.81 -20.56 -12.86
N TYR A 33 15.38 -20.80 -11.67
CA TYR A 33 14.64 -21.05 -10.46
C TYR A 33 14.88 -19.92 -9.46
N LYS A 34 13.83 -19.17 -9.14
CA LYS A 34 13.88 -18.07 -8.18
C LYS A 34 13.21 -18.47 -6.86
N VAL A 35 13.84 -18.10 -5.75
CA VAL A 35 13.30 -18.24 -4.39
C VAL A 35 13.39 -16.87 -3.73
N GLU A 36 12.25 -16.35 -3.26
CA GLU A 36 12.17 -15.14 -2.44
C GLU A 36 11.69 -15.55 -1.05
N ALA A 37 12.37 -15.11 0.01
CA ALA A 37 11.99 -15.44 1.38
C ALA A 37 12.09 -14.23 2.32
N THR A 38 11.12 -14.14 3.23
CA THR A 38 11.06 -13.17 4.34
C THR A 38 10.69 -13.92 5.63
N PRO A 39 10.85 -13.30 6.81
CA PRO A 39 10.25 -13.82 8.04
C PRO A 39 8.74 -14.07 7.82
N GLY A 40 8.32 -15.33 7.86
CA GLY A 40 6.92 -15.74 7.74
C GLY A 40 6.35 -16.00 6.34
N CYS A 41 7.11 -15.77 5.25
CA CYS A 41 6.63 -16.07 3.90
C CYS A 41 7.78 -16.44 2.95
N SER A 42 7.52 -17.38 2.04
CA SER A 42 8.42 -17.65 0.91
C SER A 42 7.61 -17.85 -0.37
N SER A 43 8.21 -17.49 -1.50
CA SER A 43 7.65 -17.74 -2.82
C SER A 43 8.72 -18.29 -3.75
N THR A 44 8.32 -19.15 -4.68
CA THR A 44 9.22 -19.77 -5.65
C THR A 44 8.64 -19.68 -7.05
N SER A 45 9.51 -19.58 -8.05
CA SER A 45 9.10 -19.64 -9.46
C SER A 45 10.15 -20.34 -10.30
N LEU A 46 9.72 -21.33 -11.09
CA LEU A 46 10.58 -22.09 -12.00
C LEU A 46 10.10 -21.92 -13.44
N THR A 47 11.02 -21.49 -14.30
CA THR A 47 10.77 -21.29 -15.73
C THR A 47 11.83 -21.97 -16.58
N TYR A 48 11.41 -22.60 -17.68
CA TYR A 48 12.27 -23.21 -18.70
C TYR A 48 12.16 -22.48 -20.03
N ASP A 49 13.29 -22.29 -20.69
CA ASP A 49 13.41 -21.79 -22.05
C ASP A 49 13.39 -22.98 -23.00
N THR A 50 12.44 -23.01 -23.94
CA THR A 50 12.33 -24.01 -25.01
C THR A 50 12.28 -23.33 -26.38
N ALA A 51 12.36 -24.12 -27.46
CA ALA A 51 12.24 -23.60 -28.82
C ALA A 51 10.88 -22.93 -29.10
N ASP A 52 9.82 -23.40 -28.43
CA ASP A 52 8.44 -22.92 -28.60
C ASP A 52 8.06 -21.79 -27.62
N GLY A 53 9.01 -21.32 -26.81
CA GLY A 53 8.82 -20.27 -25.81
C GLY A 53 9.17 -20.72 -24.40
N ARG A 54 8.57 -20.07 -23.40
CA ARG A 54 8.87 -20.35 -21.98
C ARG A 54 7.77 -21.13 -21.31
N ILE A 55 8.15 -22.13 -20.52
CA ILE A 55 7.23 -22.99 -19.77
C ILE A 55 7.46 -22.78 -18.27
N GLY A 56 6.41 -22.37 -17.56
CA GLY A 56 6.40 -22.36 -16.10
C GLY A 56 6.14 -23.76 -15.54
N ARG A 57 6.86 -24.14 -14.48
CA ARG A 57 6.62 -25.37 -13.72
C ARG A 57 6.62 -25.04 -12.22
N THR A 58 6.04 -25.95 -11.46
CA THR A 58 6.28 -26.02 -10.02
C THR A 58 7.40 -27.04 -9.83
N ALA A 59 8.47 -26.68 -9.12
CA ALA A 59 9.41 -27.66 -8.60
C ALA A 59 9.05 -27.93 -7.15
N ASP A 60 8.86 -29.20 -6.82
CA ASP A 60 8.83 -29.63 -5.43
C ASP A 60 10.24 -29.43 -4.87
N LEU A 61 10.40 -28.40 -4.04
CA LEU A 61 11.57 -28.31 -3.19
C LEU A 61 11.42 -29.37 -2.10
N ASP A 62 12.53 -30.00 -1.78
CA ASP A 62 12.62 -30.79 -0.57
C ASP A 62 12.33 -29.87 0.64
N ASP A 63 11.41 -30.27 1.52
CA ASP A 63 11.07 -29.53 2.73
C ASP A 63 12.33 -29.23 3.57
N GLU A 64 13.34 -30.11 3.52
CA GLU A 64 14.63 -29.91 4.18
C GLU A 64 15.40 -28.72 3.58
N VAL A 65 15.33 -28.49 2.27
CA VAL A 65 15.97 -27.34 1.59
C VAL A 65 15.28 -26.04 1.99
N VAL A 66 13.95 -26.02 1.99
CA VAL A 66 13.16 -24.84 2.40
C VAL A 66 13.42 -24.49 3.87
N MET A 67 13.35 -25.47 4.76
CA MET A 67 13.59 -25.26 6.19
C MET A 67 15.04 -24.89 6.49
N THR A 68 16.00 -25.47 5.79
CA THR A 68 17.43 -25.10 5.93
C THR A 68 17.65 -23.66 5.48
N LEU A 69 17.06 -23.24 4.36
CA LEU A 69 17.13 -21.86 3.88
C LEU A 69 16.47 -20.86 4.86
N ILE A 70 15.31 -21.19 5.42
CA ILE A 70 14.64 -20.39 6.47
C ILE A 70 15.53 -20.27 7.72
N ASN A 71 16.10 -21.39 8.19
CA ASN A 71 16.92 -21.42 9.39
C ASN A 71 18.30 -20.77 9.22
N LEU A 72 18.87 -20.79 8.01
CA LEU A 72 20.17 -20.16 7.75
C LEU A 72 20.12 -18.64 7.73
N VAL A 73 18.95 -18.07 7.43
CA VAL A 73 18.77 -16.63 7.27
C VAL A 73 17.95 -16.02 8.40
N GLY A 74 17.13 -16.83 9.09
CA GLY A 74 16.30 -16.42 10.22
C GLY A 74 17.00 -16.23 11.57
N GLU A 75 18.34 -16.15 11.65
CA GLU A 75 19.01 -15.75 12.90
C GLU A 75 19.00 -14.23 13.13
N ASP A 76 18.78 -13.40 12.09
CA ASP A 76 18.88 -11.93 12.16
C ASP A 76 17.66 -11.15 11.56
N ASP A 77 16.46 -11.75 11.48
CA ASP A 77 15.24 -11.15 10.89
C ASP A 77 15.35 -10.67 9.41
N ALA A 78 16.51 -10.85 8.76
CA ALA A 78 16.72 -10.51 7.36
C ALA A 78 16.03 -11.52 6.41
N GLY A 79 15.57 -11.06 5.24
CA GLY A 79 15.11 -11.96 4.16
C GLY A 79 16.25 -12.37 3.23
N PHE A 80 15.96 -13.17 2.19
CA PHE A 80 16.94 -13.46 1.12
C PHE A 80 16.27 -13.72 -0.22
N ASP A 81 17.03 -13.53 -1.30
CA ASP A 81 16.66 -13.92 -2.65
C ASP A 81 17.72 -14.85 -3.26
N ILE A 82 17.27 -15.89 -3.95
CA ILE A 82 18.09 -16.83 -4.71
C ILE A 82 17.66 -16.81 -6.16
N GLU A 83 18.63 -16.71 -7.07
CA GLU A 83 18.44 -17.07 -8.48
C GLU A 83 19.38 -18.21 -8.84
N LEU A 84 18.82 -19.36 -9.21
CA LEU A 84 19.55 -20.53 -9.70
C LEU A 84 19.28 -20.70 -11.20
N THR A 85 20.30 -20.49 -12.03
CA THR A 85 20.26 -20.83 -13.45
C THR A 85 20.83 -22.23 -13.65
N VAL A 86 20.10 -23.11 -14.34
CA VAL A 86 20.52 -24.49 -14.64
C VAL A 86 20.53 -24.71 -16.16
N ARG A 87 21.47 -25.51 -16.66
CA ARG A 87 21.59 -25.93 -18.06
C ARG A 87 21.29 -27.42 -18.24
N PRO A 88 20.94 -27.87 -19.46
CA PRO A 88 20.59 -29.28 -19.74
C PRO A 88 21.67 -30.31 -19.41
N ASP A 89 22.93 -29.90 -19.40
CA ASP A 89 24.10 -30.72 -19.07
C ASP A 89 24.36 -30.85 -17.55
N GLY A 90 23.53 -30.19 -16.74
CA GLY A 90 23.58 -30.17 -15.29
C GLY A 90 24.43 -29.06 -14.71
N ASP A 91 25.09 -28.24 -15.53
CA ASP A 91 25.83 -27.08 -15.04
C ASP A 91 24.84 -26.06 -14.46
N TYR A 92 25.19 -25.49 -13.30
CA TYR A 92 24.38 -24.48 -12.64
C TYR A 92 25.21 -23.32 -12.11
N GLU A 93 24.55 -22.17 -12.01
CA GLU A 93 25.03 -20.96 -11.37
C GLU A 93 23.94 -20.45 -10.43
N ALA A 94 24.31 -20.21 -9.17
CA ALA A 94 23.45 -19.67 -8.13
C ALA A 94 24.01 -18.33 -7.63
N ALA A 95 23.11 -17.36 -7.52
CA ALA A 95 23.37 -16.09 -6.86
C ALA A 95 22.45 -15.96 -5.64
N VAL A 96 23.02 -15.56 -4.51
CA VAL A 96 22.29 -15.30 -3.26
C VAL A 96 22.50 -13.84 -2.87
N SER A 97 21.41 -13.12 -2.65
CA SER A 97 21.41 -11.79 -2.04
C SER A 97 20.68 -11.84 -0.70
N ILE A 98 21.33 -11.37 0.35
CA ILE A 98 20.73 -11.19 1.67
C ILE A 98 19.97 -9.86 1.63
N ARG A 99 18.71 -9.85 2.07
CA ARG A 99 17.91 -8.64 2.19
C ARG A 99 18.30 -7.93 3.50
N GLU A 100 19.37 -7.16 3.44
CA GLU A 100 19.57 -6.06 4.40
C GLU A 100 18.66 -4.88 3.98
N ASP A 101 18.35 -3.96 4.91
CA ASP A 101 17.45 -2.82 4.68
C ASP A 101 17.79 -2.02 3.41
N THR A 102 19.06 -2.04 2.97
CA THR A 102 19.53 -1.58 1.66
C THR A 102 20.05 -2.74 0.82
N GLY A 103 19.40 -3.08 -0.29
CA GLY A 103 19.80 -4.24 -1.08
C GLY A 103 19.23 -4.31 -2.49
N LEU A 104 19.89 -5.12 -3.31
CA LEU A 104 19.40 -5.56 -4.61
C LEU A 104 18.38 -6.69 -4.37
N VAL A 105 17.12 -6.46 -4.71
CA VAL A 105 16.00 -7.39 -4.46
C VAL A 105 15.53 -7.95 -5.80
N ALA A 106 15.57 -9.28 -5.95
CA ALA A 106 15.05 -9.93 -7.16
C ALA A 106 13.52 -9.90 -7.14
N LYS A 107 12.88 -9.44 -8.23
CA LYS A 107 11.41 -9.44 -8.32
C LYS A 107 10.89 -9.29 -9.74
N ASP A 108 9.80 -9.97 -10.09
CA ASP A 108 9.15 -9.92 -11.42
C ASP A 108 10.13 -10.07 -12.59
N ARG A 109 11.13 -10.94 -12.40
CA ARG A 109 12.22 -11.22 -13.34
C ARG A 109 13.21 -10.07 -13.57
N GLY A 110 13.04 -8.93 -12.89
CA GLY A 110 14.00 -7.83 -12.77
C GLY A 110 14.61 -7.74 -11.36
N TYR A 111 15.21 -6.58 -11.07
CA TYR A 111 15.80 -6.29 -9.76
C TYR A 111 15.53 -4.85 -9.29
N PHE A 112 15.20 -4.71 -8.02
CA PHE A 112 15.10 -3.41 -7.34
C PHE A 112 16.40 -3.11 -6.60
N SER A 113 16.86 -1.87 -6.62
CA SER A 113 17.89 -1.36 -5.72
C SER A 113 17.23 -0.37 -4.78
N ILE A 114 17.24 -0.68 -3.47
CA ILE A 114 16.74 0.22 -2.42
C ILE A 114 17.89 1.10 -1.95
N LEU A 115 17.78 2.41 -2.24
CA LEU A 115 18.82 3.41 -2.01
C LEU A 115 18.53 4.27 -0.77
N ASP A 116 17.26 4.46 -0.45
CA ASP A 116 16.81 5.10 0.80
C ASP A 116 15.70 4.25 1.43
N PRO A 117 16.03 3.38 2.40
CA PRO A 117 15.07 2.49 3.04
C PRO A 117 14.21 3.19 4.09
N GLY A 118 14.56 4.43 4.47
CA GLY A 118 13.73 5.28 5.34
C GLY A 118 12.64 6.02 4.58
N HIS A 119 12.87 6.28 3.28
CA HIS A 119 11.90 6.96 2.45
C HIS A 119 10.63 6.13 2.21
N ARG A 120 9.48 6.76 2.34
CA ARG A 120 8.17 6.22 1.96
C ARG A 120 7.51 7.21 1.00
N PRO A 121 6.85 6.79 -0.08
CA PRO A 121 6.05 7.71 -0.89
C PRO A 121 4.73 8.03 -0.16
N PRO A 122 4.11 9.20 -0.38
CA PRO A 122 2.74 9.42 0.06
C PRO A 122 1.84 8.39 -0.66
N PRO A 123 0.93 7.69 0.03
CA PRO A 123 0.22 8.03 1.29
C PRO A 123 0.88 7.55 2.60
N TYR A 124 2.09 6.98 2.54
CA TYR A 124 2.73 6.31 3.69
C TYR A 124 3.61 7.24 4.53
N ARG A 125 3.60 8.54 4.25
CA ARG A 125 4.41 9.57 4.93
C ARG A 125 3.66 10.22 6.10
N GLY A 126 2.86 9.45 6.84
CA GLY A 126 1.77 9.91 7.73
C GLY A 126 2.06 10.94 8.84
N SER A 127 3.15 11.71 8.81
CA SER A 127 3.46 12.82 9.71
C SER A 127 4.22 13.98 9.03
N GLU A 128 4.32 14.05 7.70
CA GLU A 128 5.06 15.13 7.03
C GLU A 128 4.38 16.52 7.18
N PRO A 129 5.16 17.58 7.45
CA PRO A 129 4.65 18.92 7.79
C PRO A 129 3.97 19.68 6.63
N ASP A 130 4.03 19.16 5.40
CA ASP A 130 3.49 19.81 4.20
C ASP A 130 1.98 19.59 4.01
N GLU A 131 1.35 18.77 4.85
CA GLU A 131 -0.10 18.60 4.86
C GLU A 131 -0.78 19.71 5.66
N THR A 132 -1.57 20.55 4.97
CA THR A 132 -2.36 21.60 5.60
C THR A 132 -3.30 21.01 6.65
N GLY A 133 -3.04 21.31 7.93
CA GLY A 133 -3.92 20.94 9.04
C GLY A 133 -5.31 21.60 8.94
N PRO A 134 -6.20 21.31 9.91
CA PRO A 134 -7.57 21.81 9.87
C PRO A 134 -7.62 23.32 9.92
N ARG A 135 -8.51 23.92 9.12
CA ARG A 135 -8.81 25.35 9.22
C ARG A 135 -9.44 25.72 10.55
N ASP A 136 -10.19 24.79 11.15
CA ASP A 136 -10.69 24.89 12.53
C ASP A 136 -9.93 23.90 13.43
N PRO A 137 -8.91 24.36 14.18
CA PRO A 137 -8.14 23.50 15.06
C PRO A 137 -8.84 23.23 16.40
N SER A 138 -10.05 23.74 16.63
CA SER A 138 -10.77 23.51 17.88
C SER A 138 -11.27 22.07 17.95
N GLU A 139 -11.15 21.45 19.13
CA GLU A 139 -11.64 20.09 19.33
C GLU A 139 -13.17 20.03 19.21
N ALA A 140 -13.68 19.01 18.52
CA ALA A 140 -15.09 18.72 18.37
C ALA A 140 -15.63 17.93 19.56
N GLY A 141 -16.95 17.96 19.73
CA GLY A 141 -17.64 17.24 20.77
C GLY A 141 -17.93 18.04 22.05
N ASP A 142 -18.75 17.44 22.90
CA ASP A 142 -19.20 17.99 24.17
C ASP A 142 -19.03 16.91 25.26
N PRO A 143 -18.04 17.07 26.17
CA PRO A 143 -17.76 16.11 27.23
C PRO A 143 -18.86 16.03 28.30
N ASP A 144 -19.62 17.11 28.52
CA ASP A 144 -20.72 17.11 29.49
C ASP A 144 -21.93 16.37 28.90
N GLU A 145 -22.21 16.57 27.61
CA GLU A 145 -23.31 15.91 26.91
C GLU A 145 -23.05 14.40 26.71
N VAL A 146 -21.86 14.03 26.25
CA VAL A 146 -21.55 12.63 25.89
C VAL A 146 -21.73 11.69 27.08
N GLY A 147 -21.36 12.13 28.27
CA GLY A 147 -21.52 11.31 29.47
C GLY A 147 -22.99 11.00 29.78
N ARG A 148 -23.91 11.93 29.49
CA ARG A 148 -25.35 11.69 29.59
C ARG A 148 -25.83 10.74 28.49
N LEU A 149 -25.42 11.00 27.24
CA LEU A 149 -25.84 10.20 26.08
C LEU A 149 -25.44 8.72 26.21
N ILE A 150 -24.24 8.42 26.69
CA ILE A 150 -23.81 7.02 26.90
C ILE A 150 -24.71 6.30 27.89
N ARG A 151 -25.04 6.93 29.02
CA ARG A 151 -25.91 6.30 30.01
C ARG A 151 -27.30 6.02 29.43
N GLU A 152 -27.82 6.92 28.62
CA GLU A 152 -29.11 6.74 27.93
C GLU A 152 -29.04 5.64 26.88
N TYR A 153 -28.02 5.65 26.03
CA TYR A 153 -27.77 4.62 25.02
C TYR A 153 -27.66 3.22 25.65
N LEU A 154 -26.83 3.07 26.67
CA LEU A 154 -26.69 1.80 27.40
C LEU A 154 -28.00 1.37 28.02
N SER A 155 -28.79 2.29 28.58
CA SER A 155 -30.11 1.96 29.11
C SER A 155 -31.05 1.42 28.03
N ARG A 156 -30.97 1.91 26.79
CA ARG A 156 -31.78 1.40 25.66
C ARG A 156 -31.30 0.03 25.22
N VAL A 157 -29.99 -0.14 25.02
CA VAL A 157 -29.39 -1.42 24.65
C VAL A 157 -29.69 -2.50 25.70
N TYR A 158 -29.57 -2.17 27.00
CA TYR A 158 -29.88 -3.11 28.08
C TYR A 158 -31.37 -3.47 28.18
N ALA A 159 -32.26 -2.58 27.75
CA ALA A 159 -33.68 -2.88 27.67
C ALA A 159 -33.98 -3.88 26.54
N ILE A 160 -33.27 -3.77 25.40
CA ILE A 160 -33.38 -4.69 24.26
C ILE A 160 -32.90 -6.09 24.66
N PHE A 161 -31.72 -6.20 25.26
CA PHE A 161 -31.08 -7.50 25.56
C PHE A 161 -31.43 -8.08 26.94
N GLY A 162 -32.24 -7.39 27.75
CA GLY A 162 -32.65 -7.89 29.07
C GLY A 162 -31.50 -8.00 30.08
N LYS A 163 -30.98 -6.84 30.55
CA LYS A 163 -30.03 -6.68 31.66
C LYS A 163 -28.66 -7.41 31.56
N ARG A 164 -28.33 -8.07 30.45
CA ARG A 164 -27.10 -8.86 30.31
C ARG A 164 -26.07 -8.24 29.38
N LEU A 165 -25.33 -7.22 29.83
CA LEU A 165 -24.14 -6.70 29.13
C LEU A 165 -23.20 -5.98 30.13
N ARG A 166 -22.98 -6.59 31.30
CA ARG A 166 -21.90 -6.23 32.23
C ARG A 166 -21.01 -7.45 32.38
N THR A 167 -19.69 -7.25 32.28
CA THR A 167 -18.74 -8.24 32.77
C THR A 167 -18.78 -8.24 34.29
N ASP A 168 -18.57 -9.40 34.93
CA ASP A 168 -18.44 -9.51 36.39
C ASP A 168 -17.11 -8.90 36.92
N GLU A 169 -16.44 -8.06 36.12
CA GLU A 169 -15.19 -7.41 36.48
C GLU A 169 -15.45 -6.16 37.34
N GLU A 170 -14.68 -6.05 38.42
CA GLU A 170 -14.76 -4.98 39.40
C GLU A 170 -14.52 -3.62 38.73
N ARG A 171 -15.60 -2.83 38.59
CA ARG A 171 -15.49 -1.40 38.31
C ARG A 171 -14.54 -0.80 39.38
N PRO A 172 -13.55 0.03 39.00
CA PRO A 172 -12.73 0.75 39.97
C PRO A 172 -13.61 1.44 41.00
N ASP A 173 -13.20 1.40 42.26
CA ASP A 173 -14.02 1.80 43.41
C ASP A 173 -14.51 3.26 43.33
N SER A 174 -13.85 4.12 42.54
CA SER A 174 -14.22 5.51 42.37
C SER A 174 -13.95 6.09 40.97
N PRO A 175 -14.64 7.20 40.58
CA PRO A 175 -14.29 7.98 39.39
C PRO A 175 -12.85 8.50 39.37
N ALA A 176 -12.22 8.68 40.54
CA ALA A 176 -10.83 9.12 40.62
C ALA A 176 -9.86 8.02 40.17
N ASP A 177 -10.18 6.75 40.44
CA ASP A 177 -9.37 5.61 40.01
C ASP A 177 -9.44 5.42 38.50
N ILE A 178 -10.63 5.60 37.90
CA ILE A 178 -10.80 5.60 36.45
C ILE A 178 -9.93 6.67 35.80
N ARG A 179 -9.98 7.92 36.29
CA ARG A 179 -9.15 9.01 35.77
C ARG A 179 -7.66 8.71 35.90
N ARG A 180 -7.21 8.16 37.02
CA ARG A 180 -5.82 7.76 37.22
C ARG A 180 -5.37 6.71 36.21
N HIS A 181 -6.27 5.79 35.84
CA HIS A 181 -6.00 4.77 34.84
C HIS A 181 -5.89 5.36 33.43
N LEU A 182 -6.81 6.26 33.06
CA LEU A 182 -6.74 6.99 31.79
C LEU A 182 -5.46 7.83 31.69
N ASP A 183 -5.07 8.53 32.77
CA ASP A 183 -3.80 9.27 32.81
C ASP A 183 -2.59 8.35 32.62
N ALA A 184 -2.63 7.14 33.19
CA ALA A 184 -1.57 6.16 33.03
C ALA A 184 -1.51 5.59 31.60
N LEU A 185 -2.68 5.40 30.99
CA LEU A 185 -2.81 4.96 29.60
C LEU A 185 -2.21 6.00 28.65
N GLU A 186 -2.61 7.27 28.75
CA GLU A 186 -2.10 8.37 27.91
C GLU A 186 -0.58 8.53 28.03
N ARG A 187 -0.04 8.45 29.27
CA ARG A 187 1.41 8.46 29.49
C ARG A 187 2.13 7.27 28.84
N ARG A 188 1.52 6.09 28.84
CA ARG A 188 2.12 4.86 28.29
C ARG A 188 2.09 4.85 26.76
N THR A 189 0.97 5.26 26.16
CA THR A 189 0.77 5.23 24.70
C THR A 189 1.30 6.48 24.01
N GLY A 190 1.52 7.58 24.75
CA GLY A 190 1.90 8.88 24.20
C GLY A 190 0.74 9.63 23.52
N VAL A 191 -0.47 9.10 23.61
CA VAL A 191 -1.69 9.70 23.05
C VAL A 191 -2.37 10.57 24.11
N THR A 192 -2.96 11.68 23.69
CA THR A 192 -3.88 12.47 24.54
C THR A 192 -5.30 12.22 24.05
N LEU A 193 -6.18 11.74 24.93
CA LEU A 193 -7.58 11.52 24.57
C LEU A 193 -8.30 12.87 24.45
N PRO A 194 -9.11 13.09 23.40
CA PRO A 194 -10.01 14.23 23.35
C PRO A 194 -11.00 14.18 24.51
N ALA A 195 -11.45 15.35 24.95
CA ALA A 195 -12.28 15.55 26.13
C ALA A 195 -13.57 14.72 26.07
N ASP A 196 -14.24 14.66 24.91
CA ASP A 196 -15.48 13.90 24.76
C ASP A 196 -15.25 12.39 24.83
N LEU A 197 -14.20 11.86 24.19
CA LEU A 197 -13.81 10.45 24.29
C LEU A 197 -13.38 10.09 25.72
N ARG A 198 -12.65 10.98 26.40
CA ARG A 198 -12.25 10.77 27.78
C ARG A 198 -13.47 10.70 28.71
N ALA A 199 -14.40 11.65 28.58
CA ALA A 199 -15.65 11.64 29.32
C ALA A 199 -16.50 10.40 28.99
N ALA A 200 -16.45 9.94 27.75
CA ALA A 200 -17.10 8.70 27.33
C ALA A 200 -16.54 7.49 28.08
N TYR A 201 -15.22 7.33 28.13
CA TYR A 201 -14.56 6.26 28.88
C TYR A 201 -14.86 6.30 30.38
N GLU A 202 -14.99 7.48 30.99
CA GLU A 202 -15.37 7.60 32.40
C GLU A 202 -16.77 7.01 32.70
N GLN A 203 -17.69 7.05 31.73
CA GLN A 203 -19.04 6.47 31.85
C GLN A 203 -19.11 5.02 31.39
N ALA A 204 -18.32 4.68 30.37
CA ALA A 204 -18.27 3.39 29.70
C ALA A 204 -17.26 2.41 30.31
N TRP A 205 -16.67 2.73 31.46
CA TRP A 205 -15.70 1.86 32.12
C TRP A 205 -16.32 0.53 32.55
N GLY A 206 -15.66 -0.59 32.21
CA GLY A 206 -16.09 -1.93 32.60
C GLY A 206 -17.40 -2.37 31.93
N LEU A 207 -17.74 -1.77 30.79
CA LEU A 207 -18.78 -2.32 29.92
C LEU A 207 -18.30 -3.63 29.31
N ASP A 208 -19.24 -4.54 29.05
CA ASP A 208 -19.01 -5.61 28.08
C ASP A 208 -18.57 -4.95 26.77
N TYR A 209 -17.46 -5.39 26.19
CA TYR A 209 -16.94 -4.83 24.94
C TYR A 209 -17.99 -4.88 23.82
N ARG A 210 -18.96 -5.80 23.89
CA ARG A 210 -20.10 -5.89 22.96
C ARG A 210 -21.23 -4.90 23.25
N ALA A 211 -21.09 -4.00 24.23
CA ALA A 211 -22.17 -3.10 24.63
C ALA A 211 -22.41 -1.91 23.69
N PHE A 212 -21.58 -1.73 22.65
CA PHE A 212 -21.61 -0.57 21.76
C PHE A 212 -21.84 -0.92 20.29
N TYR A 213 -23.04 -1.36 19.96
CA TYR A 213 -23.40 -1.80 18.62
C TYR A 213 -23.54 -0.68 17.59
N PRO A 214 -23.24 -0.95 16.30
CA PRO A 214 -22.85 -2.25 15.73
C PRO A 214 -21.37 -2.62 15.94
N TRP A 215 -20.63 -1.81 16.69
CA TRP A 215 -19.20 -2.00 16.96
C TRP A 215 -18.96 -2.70 18.30
N SER A 216 -17.69 -2.82 18.69
CA SER A 216 -17.31 -3.25 20.03
C SER A 216 -16.55 -2.12 20.74
N TRP A 217 -17.01 -1.67 21.90
CA TRP A 217 -16.32 -0.66 22.69
C TRP A 217 -14.94 -1.17 23.10
N LEU A 218 -13.88 -0.48 22.70
CA LEU A 218 -12.51 -0.92 22.97
C LEU A 218 -12.17 -0.65 24.44
N PRO A 219 -11.87 -1.69 25.25
CA PRO A 219 -11.42 -1.48 26.61
C PRO A 219 -10.13 -0.64 26.65
N PRO A 220 -9.98 0.31 27.58
CA PRO A 220 -8.78 1.17 27.67
C PRO A 220 -7.45 0.40 27.70
N ASP A 221 -7.42 -0.78 28.32
CA ASP A 221 -6.22 -1.62 28.40
C ASP A 221 -5.82 -2.25 27.05
N TRP A 222 -6.72 -2.27 26.06
CA TRP A 222 -6.45 -2.81 24.72
C TRP A 222 -5.98 -1.74 23.73
N LEU A 223 -5.98 -0.45 24.11
CA LEU A 223 -5.62 0.65 23.22
C LEU A 223 -4.19 0.52 22.67
N ASP A 224 -3.22 0.04 23.48
CA ASP A 224 -1.82 -0.12 23.05
C ASP A 224 -1.69 -1.14 21.90
N GLY A 225 -2.40 -2.26 22.02
CA GLY A 225 -2.48 -3.29 20.98
C GLY A 225 -3.19 -2.78 19.73
N ALA A 226 -4.29 -2.04 19.89
CA ALA A 226 -5.01 -1.44 18.77
C ALA A 226 -4.17 -0.39 18.01
N LEU A 227 -3.45 0.48 18.73
CA LEU A 227 -2.51 1.44 18.12
C LEU A 227 -1.36 0.74 17.39
N THR A 228 -0.84 -0.35 17.95
CA THR A 228 0.20 -1.17 17.31
C THR A 228 -0.34 -1.80 16.03
N ASN A 229 -1.53 -2.41 16.10
CA ASN A 229 -2.18 -3.01 14.94
C ASN A 229 -2.46 -1.97 13.82
N MET A 230 -2.99 -0.80 14.18
CA MET A 230 -3.20 0.29 13.22
C MET A 230 -1.90 0.70 12.52
N ARG A 231 -0.77 0.75 13.23
CA ARG A 231 0.52 1.11 12.64
C ARG A 231 1.09 0.00 11.76
N GLU A 232 1.05 -1.24 12.23
CA GLU A 232 1.74 -2.36 11.60
C GLU A 232 0.94 -3.06 10.50
N VAL A 233 -0.40 -3.03 10.57
CA VAL A 233 -1.28 -3.70 9.59
C VAL A 233 -1.96 -2.70 8.67
N ILE A 234 -2.57 -1.65 9.23
CA ILE A 234 -3.28 -0.64 8.41
C ILE A 234 -2.27 0.33 7.77
N GLY A 235 -1.27 0.76 8.54
CA GLY A 235 -0.15 1.57 8.06
C GLY A 235 0.92 0.78 7.32
N TRP A 236 0.71 -0.52 7.09
CA TRP A 236 1.70 -1.40 6.47
C TRP A 236 2.13 -0.88 5.09
N TRP A 237 3.45 -0.70 4.92
CA TRP A 237 4.06 -0.33 3.65
C TRP A 237 4.37 -1.59 2.83
N PRO A 238 3.71 -1.80 1.67
CA PRO A 238 3.91 -3.02 0.87
C PRO A 238 5.23 -3.02 0.06
N GLY A 239 6.09 -2.02 0.29
CA GLY A 239 7.35 -1.85 -0.43
C GLY A 239 7.20 -1.17 -1.78
N TRP A 240 8.34 -0.81 -2.36
CA TRP A 240 8.46 -0.10 -3.63
C TRP A 240 7.90 -0.83 -4.85
N LYS A 241 7.59 -2.12 -4.75
CA LYS A 241 6.92 -2.83 -5.86
C LYS A 241 5.46 -2.40 -6.01
N LEU A 242 4.75 -2.27 -4.89
CA LEU A 242 3.29 -2.15 -4.90
C LEU A 242 2.85 -0.74 -4.53
N GLY A 243 3.45 -0.13 -3.52
CA GLY A 243 2.92 1.10 -2.93
C GLY A 243 3.44 2.40 -3.56
N TRP A 244 4.38 2.34 -4.52
CA TRP A 244 4.99 3.55 -5.10
C TRP A 244 4.01 4.39 -5.92
N LYS A 245 2.98 3.75 -6.47
CA LYS A 245 1.97 4.36 -7.36
C LYS A 245 0.63 4.63 -6.68
N GLU A 246 0.58 4.36 -5.38
CA GLU A 246 -0.66 4.30 -4.62
C GLU A 246 -1.20 5.70 -4.35
N VAL A 247 -2.51 5.83 -4.50
CA VAL A 247 -3.26 7.06 -4.26
C VAL A 247 -4.34 6.74 -3.23
N VAL A 248 -4.44 7.57 -2.20
CA VAL A 248 -5.56 7.52 -1.24
C VAL A 248 -6.60 8.55 -1.66
N CYS A 249 -7.84 8.11 -1.80
CA CYS A 249 -8.97 8.97 -2.11
C CYS A 249 -9.33 9.89 -0.92
N ASP A 250 -9.85 11.08 -1.24
CA ASP A 250 -10.53 11.94 -0.28
C ASP A 250 -11.73 11.20 0.33
N ALA A 251 -11.89 11.30 1.66
CA ALA A 251 -13.10 10.88 2.36
C ALA A 251 -14.34 11.68 1.88
N SER A 252 -15.54 11.27 2.29
CA SER A 252 -16.75 12.05 2.10
C SER A 252 -17.22 12.58 3.46
N PRO A 253 -17.23 13.90 3.71
CA PRO A 253 -16.98 14.97 2.75
C PRO A 253 -15.48 15.15 2.39
N PRO A 254 -15.16 15.66 1.18
CA PRO A 254 -13.79 15.87 0.73
C PRO A 254 -12.97 16.77 1.66
N GLY A 255 -11.70 16.43 1.89
CA GLY A 255 -10.80 17.21 2.75
C GLY A 255 -11.08 17.11 4.25
N ALA A 256 -12.09 16.35 4.69
CA ALA A 256 -12.35 16.13 6.12
C ALA A 256 -11.26 15.27 6.77
N VAL A 257 -10.81 14.22 6.08
CA VAL A 257 -9.76 13.32 6.55
C VAL A 257 -8.53 13.47 5.67
N ARG A 258 -7.33 13.38 6.26
CA ARG A 258 -6.07 13.36 5.50
C ARG A 258 -6.03 12.14 4.58
N ARG A 259 -5.46 12.32 3.39
CA ARG A 259 -5.29 11.25 2.39
C ARG A 259 -4.06 10.38 2.70
N VAL A 260 -4.08 9.78 3.88
CA VAL A 260 -3.04 8.88 4.40
C VAL A 260 -3.65 7.54 4.77
N LYS A 261 -2.83 6.49 4.81
CA LYS A 261 -3.28 5.15 5.23
C LYS A 261 -3.49 5.02 6.72
N CYS A 262 -2.62 5.66 7.48
CA CYS A 262 -2.62 5.64 8.93
C CYS A 262 -1.95 6.92 9.42
N HIS A 263 -2.38 7.41 10.57
CA HIS A 263 -1.79 8.56 11.24
C HIS A 263 -1.63 8.27 12.74
N PRO A 264 -0.48 8.58 13.37
CA PRO A 264 -0.26 8.35 14.81
C PRO A 264 -1.25 9.03 15.75
N ALA A 265 -1.95 10.06 15.28
CA ALA A 265 -2.97 10.81 16.01
C ALA A 265 -4.42 10.29 15.77
N TRP A 266 -4.59 9.15 15.09
CA TRP A 266 -5.87 8.46 15.00
C TRP A 266 -5.99 7.49 16.18
N ILE A 267 -7.00 7.71 17.03
CA ILE A 267 -7.14 7.03 18.33
C ILE A 267 -8.29 6.03 18.26
N PRO A 268 -8.04 4.72 18.15
CA PRO A 268 -9.11 3.74 18.07
C PRO A 268 -9.86 3.65 19.40
N PHE A 269 -11.18 3.61 19.36
CA PHE A 269 -12.03 3.49 20.54
C PHE A 269 -13.17 2.48 20.38
N CYS A 270 -13.43 1.99 19.16
CA CYS A 270 -14.21 0.78 18.94
C CYS A 270 -13.51 -0.16 17.96
N ASP A 271 -13.64 -1.46 18.20
CA ASP A 271 -13.23 -2.54 17.31
C ASP A 271 -14.40 -2.99 16.43
N GLY A 272 -14.07 -3.51 15.26
CA GLY A 272 -15.02 -3.94 14.24
C GLY A 272 -14.57 -5.19 13.49
N PRO A 273 -15.40 -5.72 12.58
CA PRO A 273 -15.02 -6.88 11.77
C PRO A 273 -13.74 -6.59 10.95
N ASP A 274 -12.98 -7.65 10.65
CA ASP A 274 -11.81 -7.61 9.75
C ASP A 274 -10.71 -6.61 10.14
N GLN A 275 -10.49 -6.41 11.45
CA GLN A 275 -9.47 -5.48 11.97
C GLN A 275 -9.74 -4.03 11.55
N SER A 276 -11.00 -3.62 11.65
CA SER A 276 -11.42 -2.24 11.50
C SER A 276 -11.66 -1.58 12.86
N TYR A 277 -11.49 -0.27 12.89
CA TYR A 277 -11.66 0.55 14.07
C TYR A 277 -12.50 1.78 13.75
N LEU A 278 -13.42 2.11 14.65
CA LEU A 278 -13.77 3.52 14.81
C LEU A 278 -12.63 4.19 15.58
N ALA A 279 -12.09 5.25 15.00
CA ALA A 279 -11.03 6.04 15.59
C ALA A 279 -11.43 7.51 15.66
N VAL A 280 -10.95 8.21 16.69
CA VAL A 280 -11.02 9.66 16.75
C VAL A 280 -9.82 10.24 16.01
N ASP A 281 -10.09 11.10 15.03
CA ASP A 281 -9.09 11.77 14.22
C ASP A 281 -8.68 13.10 14.89
N MET A 282 -7.48 13.11 15.47
CA MET A 282 -6.88 14.32 16.07
C MET A 282 -5.95 15.06 15.09
N SER A 283 -5.83 14.61 13.85
CA SER A 283 -5.06 15.27 12.80
C SER A 283 -5.85 15.22 11.49
N PRO A 284 -7.01 15.89 11.43
CA PRO A 284 -7.86 15.89 10.26
C PRO A 284 -7.24 16.63 9.08
N GLY A 285 -7.89 16.53 7.93
CA GLY A 285 -7.61 17.35 6.76
C GLY A 285 -8.09 18.80 6.93
N PRO A 286 -7.90 19.66 5.91
CA PRO A 286 -8.18 21.09 6.00
C PRO A 286 -9.65 21.45 6.25
N GLU A 287 -10.58 20.60 5.81
CA GLU A 287 -12.03 20.79 6.03
C GLU A 287 -12.56 20.00 7.22
N GLY A 288 -11.71 19.21 7.89
CA GLY A 288 -12.09 18.46 9.07
C GLY A 288 -11.83 19.24 10.35
N ARG A 289 -12.10 18.56 11.48
CA ARG A 289 -11.97 19.12 12.82
C ARG A 289 -11.43 18.08 13.80
N PRO A 290 -10.41 18.40 14.63
CA PRO A 290 -9.87 17.45 15.60
C PRO A 290 -10.99 16.93 16.50
N GLY A 291 -11.06 15.62 16.72
CA GLY A 291 -12.14 15.00 17.50
C GLY A 291 -13.23 14.34 16.65
N GLN A 292 -13.24 14.54 15.33
CA GLN A 292 -14.14 13.82 14.42
C GLN A 292 -13.89 12.30 14.48
N VAL A 293 -14.92 11.51 14.20
CA VAL A 293 -14.85 10.05 14.17
C VAL A 293 -14.68 9.59 12.73
N ILE A 294 -13.72 8.69 12.53
CA ILE A 294 -13.43 8.02 11.27
C ILE A 294 -13.50 6.51 11.43
N LEU A 295 -13.74 5.82 10.32
CA LEU A 295 -13.62 4.37 10.20
C LEU A 295 -12.37 4.05 9.39
N VAL A 296 -11.51 3.22 9.97
CA VAL A 296 -10.24 2.77 9.38
C VAL A 296 -10.15 1.26 9.52
N GLY A 297 -9.49 0.58 8.59
CA GLY A 297 -9.36 -0.87 8.70
C GLY A 297 -8.72 -1.50 7.48
N ARG A 298 -8.42 -2.79 7.57
CA ARG A 298 -7.80 -3.55 6.48
C ARG A 298 -8.64 -3.50 5.18
N SER A 299 -9.97 -3.52 5.32
CA SER A 299 -10.90 -3.46 4.18
C SER A 299 -11.05 -2.06 3.60
N TRP A 300 -10.59 -1.02 4.28
CA TRP A 300 -10.60 0.38 3.83
C TRP A 300 -9.26 0.74 3.20
N GLY A 301 -8.88 -0.09 2.23
CA GLY A 301 -7.63 0.00 1.49
C GLY A 301 -7.53 1.23 0.58
N ASP A 302 -8.46 2.17 0.63
CA ASP A 302 -8.41 3.42 -0.15
C ASP A 302 -8.56 4.68 0.72
N GLY A 303 -8.26 4.55 2.01
CA GLY A 303 -8.32 5.64 2.98
C GLY A 303 -9.47 5.52 3.96
N ALA A 304 -9.40 6.33 5.01
CA ALA A 304 -10.40 6.37 6.06
C ALA A 304 -11.75 6.91 5.56
N GLU A 305 -12.83 6.42 6.15
CA GLU A 305 -14.19 6.91 5.95
C GLU A 305 -14.57 7.86 7.10
N TYR A 306 -15.21 8.99 6.78
CA TYR A 306 -15.74 9.90 7.80
C TYR A 306 -17.04 9.33 8.38
N VAL A 307 -17.22 9.37 9.69
CA VAL A 307 -18.37 8.76 10.37
C VAL A 307 -19.22 9.80 11.08
N ALA A 308 -18.62 10.69 11.86
CA ALA A 308 -19.34 11.70 12.63
C ALA A 308 -18.45 12.87 13.05
N ASP A 309 -19.05 14.02 13.33
CA ASP A 309 -18.34 15.22 13.78
C ASP A 309 -17.61 15.04 15.12
N SER A 310 -18.06 14.11 15.97
CA SER A 310 -17.40 13.76 17.24
C SER A 310 -17.97 12.47 17.84
N VAL A 311 -17.37 12.00 18.95
CA VAL A 311 -17.91 10.87 19.74
C VAL A 311 -19.29 11.21 20.30
N THR A 312 -19.48 12.44 20.79
CA THR A 312 -20.81 12.95 21.18
C THR A 312 -21.85 12.81 20.06
N THR A 313 -21.51 13.23 18.84
CA THR A 313 -22.43 13.17 17.69
C THR A 313 -22.72 11.73 17.25
N LEU A 314 -21.70 10.86 17.25
CA LEU A 314 -21.87 9.43 16.98
C LEU A 314 -22.92 8.82 17.92
N ILE A 315 -22.76 9.01 19.23
CA ILE A 315 -23.67 8.40 20.22
C ILE A 315 -25.07 9.01 20.12
N ARG A 316 -25.17 10.33 19.83
CA ARG A 316 -26.46 10.99 19.59
C ARG A 316 -27.20 10.37 18.41
N ASN A 317 -26.51 10.10 17.30
CA ASN A 317 -27.09 9.49 16.11
C ASN A 317 -27.58 8.06 16.39
N GLN A 318 -26.79 7.27 17.13
CA GLN A 318 -27.18 5.93 17.53
C GLN A 318 -28.40 5.92 18.45
N LEU A 319 -28.41 6.78 19.48
CA LEU A 319 -29.55 6.89 20.39
C LEU A 319 -30.82 7.33 19.65
N ALA A 320 -30.70 8.26 18.70
CA ALA A 320 -31.82 8.70 17.89
C ALA A 320 -32.40 7.57 17.01
N ALA A 321 -31.56 6.68 16.47
CA ALA A 321 -32.01 5.50 15.73
C ALA A 321 -32.75 4.51 16.64
N LEU A 322 -32.22 4.25 17.83
CA LEU A 322 -32.88 3.39 18.84
C LEU A 322 -34.24 3.96 19.27
N ASP A 323 -34.33 5.26 19.50
CA ASP A 323 -35.57 5.92 19.92
C ASP A 323 -36.63 5.93 18.79
N ARG A 324 -36.22 5.95 17.52
CA ARG A 324 -37.12 5.81 16.36
C ARG A 324 -37.51 4.36 16.04
N GLY A 325 -36.79 3.39 16.58
CA GLY A 325 -36.97 1.98 16.24
C GLY A 325 -36.30 1.58 14.91
N ASP A 326 -35.33 2.37 14.43
CA ASP A 326 -34.58 2.11 13.20
C ASP A 326 -33.45 1.10 13.47
N PHE A 327 -33.82 -0.11 13.91
CA PHE A 327 -32.83 -1.15 14.21
C PHE A 327 -33.41 -2.56 14.10
N ASP A 328 -32.55 -3.52 13.83
CA ASP A 328 -32.81 -4.95 14.03
C ASP A 328 -31.95 -5.48 15.17
N ALA A 329 -32.52 -6.32 16.03
CA ALA A 329 -31.79 -6.93 17.14
C ALA A 329 -32.04 -8.45 17.20
N ASP A 330 -30.95 -9.22 17.29
CA ASP A 330 -30.98 -10.64 17.63
C ASP A 330 -30.56 -10.83 19.08
N VAL A 331 -31.53 -11.16 19.93
CA VAL A 331 -31.30 -11.33 21.37
C VAL A 331 -30.53 -12.63 21.68
N GLN A 332 -30.57 -13.63 20.81
CA GLN A 332 -29.85 -14.89 21.01
C GLN A 332 -28.38 -14.73 20.66
N GLU A 333 -28.11 -14.13 19.50
CA GLU A 333 -26.74 -13.88 19.02
C GLU A 333 -26.12 -12.63 19.65
N MET A 334 -26.90 -11.86 20.42
CA MET A 334 -26.49 -10.59 21.01
C MET A 334 -25.93 -9.65 19.92
N THR A 335 -26.76 -9.38 18.91
CA THR A 335 -26.40 -8.46 17.82
C THR A 335 -27.45 -7.37 17.67
N LEU A 336 -27.01 -6.16 17.33
CA LEU A 336 -27.86 -5.00 17.06
C LEU A 336 -27.30 -4.29 15.84
N SER A 337 -28.14 -4.11 14.83
CA SER A 337 -27.85 -3.37 13.60
C SER A 337 -28.72 -2.13 13.55
N LEU A 338 -28.11 -0.96 13.38
CA LEU A 338 -28.81 0.31 13.27
C LEU A 338 -29.02 0.66 11.80
N HIS A 339 -30.18 1.24 11.48
CA HIS A 339 -30.57 1.60 10.13
C HIS A 339 -30.59 3.11 9.94
N GLY A 340 -30.20 3.56 8.75
CA GLY A 340 -30.12 4.97 8.38
C GLY A 340 -28.89 5.26 7.54
N GLU A 341 -28.92 6.38 6.82
CA GLU A 341 -27.87 6.76 5.88
C GLU A 341 -26.48 6.80 6.52
N GLN A 342 -26.41 7.31 7.75
CA GLN A 342 -25.21 7.43 8.58
C GLN A 342 -24.64 6.10 9.12
N PHE A 343 -25.31 4.97 8.90
CA PHE A 343 -24.82 3.64 9.31
C PHE A 343 -24.48 2.74 8.11
N GLU A 344 -24.65 3.24 6.89
CA GLU A 344 -24.32 2.51 5.66
C GLU A 344 -22.89 2.83 5.23
N PHE A 345 -21.93 2.13 5.85
CA PHE A 345 -20.50 2.23 5.56
C PHE A 345 -20.17 1.67 4.16
N GLY A 346 -19.14 2.23 3.52
CA GLY A 346 -18.65 1.76 2.21
C GLY A 346 -19.43 2.27 0.98
N ARG A 347 -20.58 2.94 1.15
CA ARG A 347 -21.28 3.59 0.02
C ARG A 347 -20.43 4.66 -0.65
N ALA A 348 -19.69 5.42 0.14
CA ALA A 348 -18.79 6.45 -0.38
C ALA A 348 -17.67 5.84 -1.24
N GLU A 349 -17.17 4.64 -0.91
CA GLU A 349 -16.18 3.93 -1.74
C GLU A 349 -16.75 3.58 -3.11
N ALA A 350 -17.95 2.98 -3.16
CA ALA A 350 -18.59 2.61 -4.42
C ALA A 350 -18.89 3.82 -5.33
N ALA A 351 -19.10 5.01 -4.77
CA ALA A 351 -19.36 6.24 -5.53
C ALA A 351 -18.09 6.91 -6.09
N ARG A 352 -16.89 6.59 -5.54
CA ARG A 352 -15.61 7.24 -5.88
C ARG A 352 -14.78 6.47 -6.91
N GLU A 353 -15.15 5.23 -7.24
CA GLU A 353 -14.41 4.38 -8.17
C GLU A 353 -15.30 3.91 -9.32
N TRP A 354 -14.79 4.02 -10.54
CA TRP A 354 -15.34 3.34 -11.70
C TRP A 354 -14.33 2.36 -12.28
N ARG A 355 -14.80 1.14 -12.62
CA ARG A 355 -13.98 0.11 -13.25
C ARG A 355 -14.78 -0.66 -14.30
N GLY A 356 -14.24 -0.77 -15.51
CA GLY A 356 -14.97 -1.45 -16.59
C GLY A 356 -14.24 -1.46 -17.92
N GLN A 357 -14.89 -2.07 -18.91
CA GLN A 357 -14.43 -1.96 -20.29
C GLN A 357 -14.81 -0.59 -20.85
N ALA A 358 -14.00 -0.06 -21.76
CA ALA A 358 -14.31 1.20 -22.44
C ALA A 358 -15.68 1.20 -23.16
N ALA A 359 -16.20 0.02 -23.54
CA ALA A 359 -17.50 -0.12 -24.20
C ALA A 359 -18.69 0.03 -23.24
N ASP A 360 -18.48 -0.18 -21.94
CA ASP A 360 -19.51 -0.12 -20.91
C ASP A 360 -19.63 1.27 -20.28
N LEU A 361 -18.68 2.16 -20.60
CA LEU A 361 -18.55 3.48 -20.03
C LEU A 361 -19.62 4.45 -20.56
N ALA A 362 -20.54 4.84 -19.67
CA ALA A 362 -21.57 5.83 -19.93
C ALA A 362 -21.20 7.20 -19.37
N ARG A 363 -21.85 8.26 -19.85
CA ARG A 363 -21.67 9.62 -19.28
C ARG A 363 -22.13 9.72 -17.83
N ASP A 364 -23.21 9.00 -17.49
CA ASP A 364 -23.78 9.02 -16.14
C ASP A 364 -22.87 8.30 -15.12
N ASP A 365 -21.87 7.55 -15.57
CA ASP A 365 -20.84 6.97 -14.72
C ASP A 365 -19.80 8.00 -14.24
N ILE A 366 -19.72 9.16 -14.90
CA ILE A 366 -18.79 10.23 -14.55
C ILE A 366 -19.47 11.18 -13.58
N THR A 367 -19.16 11.00 -12.29
CA THR A 367 -19.73 11.79 -11.19
C THR A 367 -18.73 12.81 -10.67
N PRO A 368 -19.20 13.90 -10.03
CA PRO A 368 -18.32 14.85 -9.35
C PRO A 368 -17.46 14.22 -8.25
N GLU A 369 -17.95 13.14 -7.64
CA GLU A 369 -17.29 12.40 -6.56
C GLU A 369 -16.29 11.35 -7.08
N LEU A 370 -16.22 11.09 -8.40
CA LEU A 370 -15.31 10.11 -8.99
C LEU A 370 -13.85 10.53 -8.75
N GLN A 371 -13.07 9.65 -8.13
CA GLN A 371 -11.66 9.88 -7.78
C GLN A 371 -10.70 8.87 -8.42
N ARG A 372 -11.17 7.64 -8.69
CA ARG A 372 -10.39 6.59 -9.33
C ARG A 372 -11.13 6.01 -10.52
N MET A 373 -10.42 5.82 -11.62
CA MET A 373 -10.98 5.22 -12.81
C MET A 373 -10.03 4.19 -13.45
N LEU A 374 -10.52 2.95 -13.61
CA LEU A 374 -9.81 1.85 -14.28
C LEU A 374 -10.56 1.43 -15.54
N ILE A 375 -9.97 1.70 -16.71
CA ILE A 375 -10.55 1.37 -18.02
C ILE A 375 -9.69 0.32 -18.71
N TRP A 376 -10.28 -0.83 -19.05
CA TRP A 376 -9.61 -1.85 -19.86
C TRP A 376 -10.24 -2.07 -21.24
N GLN A 377 -9.47 -2.66 -22.15
CA GLN A 377 -9.93 -3.11 -23.48
C GLN A 377 -10.60 -2.01 -24.33
N GLY A 378 -10.00 -0.82 -24.42
CA GLY A 378 -10.48 0.25 -25.28
C GLY A 378 -9.76 0.32 -26.63
N LYS A 379 -10.50 0.42 -27.75
CA LYS A 379 -9.88 0.87 -29.02
C LYS A 379 -9.54 2.36 -28.97
N ARG A 380 -10.46 3.16 -28.42
CA ARG A 380 -10.30 4.58 -28.13
C ARG A 380 -11.16 4.90 -26.92
N VAL A 381 -10.61 5.66 -25.98
CA VAL A 381 -11.36 6.22 -24.86
C VAL A 381 -11.43 7.72 -25.08
N ASP A 382 -12.65 8.28 -25.00
CA ASP A 382 -12.85 9.72 -25.00
C ASP A 382 -12.69 10.24 -23.57
N LEU A 383 -11.58 10.94 -23.29
CA LEU A 383 -11.30 11.48 -21.96
C LEU A 383 -11.96 12.84 -21.71
N GLU A 384 -12.62 13.47 -22.71
CA GLU A 384 -13.23 14.80 -22.51
C GLU A 384 -14.31 14.81 -21.43
N MET A 385 -15.06 13.70 -21.29
CA MET A 385 -16.06 13.58 -20.24
C MET A 385 -15.46 13.60 -18.82
N LEU A 386 -14.17 13.27 -18.66
CA LEU A 386 -13.52 13.28 -17.34
C LEU A 386 -13.37 14.69 -16.75
N ARG A 387 -13.60 15.74 -17.55
CA ARG A 387 -13.71 17.12 -17.03
C ARG A 387 -14.88 17.29 -16.05
N ASP A 388 -15.88 16.42 -16.12
CA ASP A 388 -17.02 16.40 -15.20
C ASP A 388 -16.71 15.63 -13.88
N ALA A 389 -15.50 15.06 -13.76
CA ALA A 389 -14.96 14.43 -12.55
C ALA A 389 -13.80 15.27 -11.95
N PRO A 390 -14.09 16.43 -11.33
CA PRO A 390 -13.09 17.37 -10.82
C PRO A 390 -12.25 16.81 -9.65
N MET A 391 -12.63 15.66 -9.09
CA MET A 391 -11.90 15.00 -8.01
C MET A 391 -11.02 13.83 -8.50
N LEU A 392 -10.92 13.59 -9.81
CA LEU A 392 -10.16 12.45 -10.35
C LEU A 392 -8.67 12.56 -10.00
N ARG A 393 -8.18 11.58 -9.22
CA ARG A 393 -6.79 11.47 -8.74
C ARG A 393 -6.02 10.33 -9.39
N GLU A 394 -6.69 9.24 -9.70
CA GLU A 394 -6.06 8.05 -10.29
C GLU A 394 -6.76 7.62 -11.57
N LEU A 395 -5.97 7.48 -12.63
CA LEU A 395 -6.46 7.03 -13.92
C LEU A 395 -5.57 5.93 -14.47
N LEU A 396 -6.16 4.75 -14.66
CA LEU A 396 -5.56 3.64 -15.40
C LEU A 396 -6.33 3.43 -16.68
N VAL A 397 -5.66 3.57 -17.83
CA VAL A 397 -6.28 3.39 -19.14
C VAL A 397 -5.47 2.41 -19.97
N HIS A 398 -6.13 1.34 -20.40
CA HIS A 398 -5.65 0.48 -21.48
C HIS A 398 -6.45 0.78 -22.76
N SER A 399 -5.84 1.59 -23.64
CA SER A 399 -6.46 1.99 -24.90
C SER A 399 -5.48 2.14 -26.06
N THR A 400 -5.88 1.90 -27.32
CA THR A 400 -4.95 2.04 -28.45
C THR A 400 -4.50 3.49 -28.69
N VAL A 401 -5.39 4.46 -28.51
CA VAL A 401 -5.10 5.90 -28.63
C VAL A 401 -5.84 6.65 -27.51
N CYS A 402 -5.12 7.55 -26.85
CA CYS A 402 -5.61 8.36 -25.75
C CYS A 402 -5.21 9.83 -25.96
N ASP A 403 -6.17 10.75 -26.00
CA ASP A 403 -5.88 12.19 -25.98
C ASP A 403 -5.83 12.65 -24.52
N LEU A 404 -4.67 13.12 -24.08
CA LEU A 404 -4.43 13.49 -22.68
C LEU A 404 -4.82 14.94 -22.36
N ALA A 405 -5.20 15.75 -23.36
CA ALA A 405 -5.57 17.16 -23.14
C ALA A 405 -6.66 17.39 -22.06
N PRO A 406 -7.67 16.51 -21.89
CA PRO A 406 -8.67 16.65 -20.83
C PRO A 406 -8.11 16.55 -19.41
N LEU A 407 -6.97 15.87 -19.24
CA LEU A 407 -6.41 15.58 -17.92
C LEU A 407 -5.64 16.77 -17.34
N ARG A 408 -5.25 17.74 -18.15
CA ARG A 408 -4.37 18.85 -17.76
C ARG A 408 -4.87 19.63 -16.54
N ASP A 409 -6.19 19.81 -16.45
CA ASP A 409 -6.84 20.64 -15.42
C ASP A 409 -7.38 19.80 -14.24
N LEU A 410 -7.24 18.48 -14.30
CA LEU A 410 -7.69 17.57 -13.24
C LEU A 410 -6.61 17.45 -12.16
N PRO A 411 -6.97 17.20 -10.90
CA PRO A 411 -6.02 17.06 -9.81
C PRO A 411 -5.39 15.65 -9.78
N LEU A 412 -5.01 15.14 -10.96
CA LEU A 412 -4.50 13.80 -11.15
C LEU A 412 -3.15 13.63 -10.45
N GLU A 413 -2.97 12.51 -9.77
CA GLU A 413 -1.78 12.14 -8.99
C GLU A 413 -1.07 10.92 -9.58
N SER A 414 -1.84 9.97 -10.13
CA SER A 414 -1.32 8.74 -10.74
C SER A 414 -1.95 8.49 -12.10
N LEU A 415 -1.09 8.36 -13.11
CA LEU A 415 -1.47 8.07 -14.49
C LEU A 415 -0.78 6.78 -14.97
N GLN A 416 -1.55 5.72 -15.17
CA GLN A 416 -1.08 4.45 -15.71
C GLN A 416 -1.65 4.26 -17.12
N LEU A 417 -0.79 4.33 -18.14
CA LEU A 417 -1.20 4.23 -19.54
C LEU A 417 -0.62 3.01 -20.20
N LYS A 418 -1.50 2.12 -20.67
CA LYS A 418 -1.15 1.06 -21.61
C LYS A 418 -1.73 1.40 -22.97
N THR A 419 -0.87 1.75 -23.92
CA THR A 419 -1.32 2.28 -25.20
C THR A 419 -0.43 1.93 -26.38
N ALA A 420 -0.90 2.16 -27.61
CA ALA A 420 -0.06 1.98 -28.78
C ALA A 420 0.91 3.16 -28.94
N ARG A 421 0.44 4.38 -28.65
CA ARG A 421 1.19 5.64 -28.70
C ARG A 421 0.56 6.68 -27.76
N THR A 422 1.35 7.58 -27.22
CA THR A 422 0.86 8.74 -26.47
C THR A 422 1.77 9.94 -26.62
N ASP A 423 1.20 11.12 -26.47
CA ASP A 423 1.92 12.41 -26.42
C ASP A 423 1.72 13.01 -25.03
N LEU A 424 2.83 13.29 -24.33
CA LEU A 424 2.82 13.87 -22.99
C LEU A 424 2.74 15.41 -23.01
N THR A 425 2.87 16.05 -24.17
CA THR A 425 2.85 17.51 -24.33
C THR A 425 1.62 18.17 -23.68
N PRO A 426 0.40 17.62 -23.76
CA PRO A 426 -0.77 18.23 -23.12
C PRO A 426 -0.68 18.30 -21.58
N LEU A 427 0.17 17.47 -20.96
CA LEU A 427 0.38 17.42 -19.51
C LEU A 427 1.49 18.37 -19.04
N ALA A 428 2.14 19.12 -19.94
CA ALA A 428 3.20 20.05 -19.54
C ALA A 428 2.70 21.05 -18.47
N GLY A 429 3.44 21.15 -17.37
CA GLY A 429 3.08 21.98 -16.21
C GLY A 429 2.03 21.38 -15.27
N HIS A 430 1.68 20.09 -15.39
CA HIS A 430 0.65 19.47 -14.55
C HIS A 430 1.02 19.58 -13.04
N PRO A 431 0.15 20.15 -12.20
CA PRO A 431 0.53 20.59 -10.85
C PRO A 431 0.67 19.46 -9.83
N THR A 432 -0.15 18.40 -9.94
CA THR A 432 -0.28 17.34 -8.92
C THR A 432 0.18 15.97 -9.39
N LEU A 433 0.56 15.79 -10.65
CA LEU A 433 0.87 14.47 -11.21
C LEU A 433 2.22 14.02 -10.65
N ARG A 434 2.19 12.95 -9.86
CA ARG A 434 3.34 12.41 -9.14
C ARG A 434 3.88 11.15 -9.80
N VAL A 435 2.96 10.33 -10.28
CA VAL A 435 3.25 8.99 -10.78
C VAL A 435 2.84 8.88 -12.24
N ILE A 436 3.76 8.41 -13.08
CA ILE A 436 3.49 8.03 -14.46
C ILE A 436 4.06 6.62 -14.72
N ALA A 437 3.21 5.71 -15.16
CA ALA A 437 3.61 4.39 -15.65
C ALA A 437 3.16 4.21 -17.10
N LEU A 438 4.09 3.90 -18.00
CA LEU A 438 3.84 3.78 -19.44
C LEU A 438 4.17 2.38 -19.94
N GLU A 439 3.22 1.78 -20.67
CA GLU A 439 3.41 0.55 -21.43
C GLU A 439 3.00 0.82 -22.89
N THR A 440 3.94 0.65 -23.84
CA THR A 440 3.67 0.88 -25.26
C THR A 440 3.81 -0.38 -26.10
N THR A 441 2.97 -0.53 -27.13
CA THR A 441 3.04 -1.66 -28.07
C THR A 441 3.62 -1.33 -29.44
N LEU A 442 3.68 -0.07 -29.84
CA LEU A 442 4.33 0.35 -31.10
C LEU A 442 5.74 0.90 -30.83
N ALA A 443 6.53 0.97 -31.92
CA ALA A 443 7.95 1.32 -31.87
C ALA A 443 8.24 2.83 -31.81
N GLU A 444 7.25 3.70 -32.00
CA GLU A 444 7.48 5.15 -31.96
C GLU A 444 7.78 5.59 -30.52
N PRO A 445 8.96 6.17 -30.23
CA PRO A 445 9.31 6.55 -28.87
C PRO A 445 8.52 7.75 -28.36
N ILE A 446 8.14 7.73 -27.09
CA ILE A 446 7.52 8.85 -26.38
C ILE A 446 8.60 9.86 -25.98
N ASP A 447 8.40 11.13 -26.32
CA ASP A 447 9.27 12.22 -25.87
C ASP A 447 9.01 12.56 -24.39
N LEU A 448 10.08 12.51 -23.59
CA LEU A 448 10.03 12.80 -22.15
C LEU A 448 10.26 14.28 -21.82
N ALA A 449 10.54 15.14 -22.80
CA ALA A 449 10.77 16.56 -22.58
C ALA A 449 9.67 17.28 -21.74
N PRO A 450 8.36 16.97 -21.88
CA PRO A 450 7.32 17.59 -21.07
C PRO A 450 7.47 17.36 -19.56
N LEU A 451 8.09 16.24 -19.14
CA LEU A 451 8.23 15.88 -17.71
C LEU A 451 9.03 16.92 -16.92
N ARG A 452 9.98 17.62 -17.56
CA ARG A 452 10.79 18.71 -16.95
C ARG A 452 9.96 19.82 -16.35
N THR A 453 8.71 19.97 -16.81
CA THR A 453 7.81 21.04 -16.37
C THR A 453 6.84 20.62 -15.27
N MET A 454 6.84 19.33 -14.89
CA MET A 454 5.89 18.76 -13.93
C MET A 454 6.55 18.68 -12.54
N PRO A 455 6.22 19.58 -11.60
CA PRO A 455 6.99 19.74 -10.37
C PRO A 455 6.80 18.63 -9.34
N ALA A 456 5.73 17.85 -9.44
CA ALA A 456 5.35 16.85 -8.43
C ALA A 456 5.85 15.42 -8.75
N ILE A 457 6.46 15.19 -9.92
CA ILE A 457 6.86 13.84 -10.34
C ILE A 457 7.84 13.22 -9.34
N ASP A 458 7.42 12.14 -8.69
CA ASP A 458 8.21 11.37 -7.73
C ASP A 458 8.39 9.90 -8.13
N GLY A 459 7.60 9.38 -9.09
CA GLY A 459 7.67 8.00 -9.53
C GLY A 459 7.46 7.83 -11.03
N LEU A 460 8.40 7.15 -11.69
CA LEU A 460 8.32 6.81 -13.12
C LEU A 460 8.55 5.33 -13.37
N ASP A 461 7.65 4.71 -14.15
CA ASP A 461 7.91 3.42 -14.79
C ASP A 461 7.79 3.56 -16.31
N LEU A 462 8.95 3.48 -16.97
CA LEU A 462 9.07 3.57 -18.43
C LEU A 462 9.62 2.26 -19.02
N SER A 463 9.77 1.23 -18.19
CA SER A 463 10.48 0.01 -18.53
C SER A 463 9.86 -0.75 -19.72
N LYS A 464 8.56 -0.56 -19.93
CA LYS A 464 7.78 -1.17 -21.01
C LYS A 464 7.35 -0.18 -22.09
N ALA A 465 7.96 1.00 -22.14
CA ALA A 465 7.68 2.02 -23.15
C ALA A 465 8.91 2.30 -24.01
N GLY A 466 8.71 2.47 -25.31
CA GLY A 466 9.72 3.12 -26.15
C GLY A 466 9.76 4.61 -25.78
N VAL A 467 10.92 5.14 -25.39
CA VAL A 467 11.06 6.55 -24.95
C VAL A 467 12.28 7.21 -25.58
N THR A 468 12.25 8.54 -25.67
CA THR A 468 13.38 9.38 -26.08
C THR A 468 13.54 10.55 -25.12
N GLY A 469 14.71 11.20 -25.12
CA GLY A 469 14.99 12.31 -24.20
C GLY A 469 15.21 11.87 -22.75
N LEU A 470 15.81 10.69 -22.53
CA LEU A 470 16.09 10.14 -21.18
C LEU A 470 16.91 11.08 -20.29
N ASP A 471 17.70 11.99 -20.87
CA ASP A 471 18.42 13.05 -20.14
C ASP A 471 17.51 13.93 -19.27
N ALA A 472 16.22 14.06 -19.62
CA ALA A 472 15.22 14.77 -18.82
C ALA A 472 15.11 14.23 -17.38
N ILE A 473 15.39 12.93 -17.16
CA ILE A 473 15.30 12.28 -15.84
C ILE A 473 16.25 12.92 -14.83
N ALA A 474 17.43 13.39 -15.27
CA ALA A 474 18.41 14.01 -14.39
C ALA A 474 17.98 15.41 -13.89
N GLU A 475 16.94 16.00 -14.48
CA GLU A 475 16.39 17.31 -14.10
C GLU A 475 15.16 17.19 -13.19
N LEU A 476 14.72 15.96 -12.85
CA LEU A 476 13.55 15.71 -12.01
C LEU A 476 13.97 15.61 -10.53
N ASP A 477 14.24 16.75 -9.89
CA ASP A 477 14.75 16.82 -8.49
C ASP A 477 13.87 16.08 -7.46
N GLY A 478 12.56 16.02 -7.72
CA GLY A 478 11.57 15.33 -6.89
C GLY A 478 11.51 13.81 -7.07
N LEU A 479 12.18 13.25 -8.09
CA LEU A 479 12.08 11.83 -8.43
C LEU A 479 12.66 10.95 -7.31
N ARG A 480 11.89 9.95 -6.90
CA ARG A 480 12.23 8.98 -5.84
C ARG A 480 12.15 7.54 -6.31
N TYR A 481 11.34 7.24 -7.33
CA TYR A 481 11.25 5.93 -7.94
C TYR A 481 11.47 5.99 -9.46
N LEU A 482 12.34 5.12 -9.98
CA LEU A 482 12.60 4.99 -11.41
C LEU A 482 12.72 3.53 -11.84
N ALA A 483 11.86 3.10 -12.75
CA ALA A 483 11.94 1.81 -13.41
C ALA A 483 12.22 1.97 -14.91
N LEU A 484 13.32 1.36 -15.36
CA LEU A 484 13.73 1.27 -16.76
C LEU A 484 14.16 -0.16 -17.10
N ASN A 485 14.21 -0.48 -18.39
CA ASN A 485 14.84 -1.71 -18.87
C ASN A 485 16.36 -1.53 -19.06
N PRO A 486 17.15 -2.60 -19.32
CA PRO A 486 18.60 -2.51 -19.35
C PRO A 486 19.16 -1.59 -20.44
N ASP A 487 18.51 -1.55 -21.60
CA ASP A 487 18.94 -0.69 -22.72
C ASP A 487 18.73 0.78 -22.40
N GLN A 488 17.59 1.12 -21.81
CA GLN A 488 17.29 2.47 -21.34
C GLN A 488 18.26 2.91 -20.22
N TRP A 489 18.59 2.03 -19.26
CA TRP A 489 19.59 2.34 -18.23
C TRP A 489 20.97 2.63 -18.82
N ARG A 490 21.37 1.87 -19.86
CA ARG A 490 22.64 2.07 -20.57
C ARG A 490 22.65 3.40 -21.32
N GLU A 491 21.59 3.70 -22.07
CA GLU A 491 21.43 4.97 -22.78
C GLU A 491 21.44 6.16 -21.81
N LEU A 492 20.68 6.07 -20.72
CA LEU A 492 20.65 7.09 -19.68
C LEU A 492 22.04 7.34 -19.10
N HIS A 493 22.77 6.28 -18.74
CA HIS A 493 24.13 6.36 -18.23
C HIS A 493 25.05 7.13 -19.20
N GLU A 494 25.00 6.81 -20.49
CA GLU A 494 25.81 7.48 -21.52
C GLU A 494 25.40 8.95 -21.70
N ARG A 495 24.11 9.24 -21.80
CA ARG A 495 23.58 10.59 -22.04
C ARG A 495 23.92 11.57 -20.94
N ILE A 496 23.78 11.15 -19.68
CA ILE A 496 24.03 12.04 -18.54
C ILE A 496 25.49 12.00 -18.10
N GLY A 497 26.33 11.11 -18.63
CA GLY A 497 27.74 10.97 -18.26
C GLY A 497 27.94 10.24 -16.93
N GLY A 498 27.02 9.33 -16.58
CA GLY A 498 27.07 8.45 -15.41
C GLY A 498 25.89 8.62 -14.45
N LEU A 499 25.40 7.50 -13.92
CA LEU A 499 24.18 7.46 -13.07
C LEU A 499 24.33 8.19 -11.72
N HIS A 500 25.54 8.58 -11.32
CA HIS A 500 25.80 9.44 -10.15
C HIS A 500 25.16 10.84 -10.25
N ARG A 501 24.68 11.24 -11.43
CA ARG A 501 23.98 12.51 -11.68
C ARG A 501 22.45 12.41 -11.60
N LEU A 502 21.93 11.23 -11.29
CA LEU A 502 20.50 11.07 -11.06
C LEU A 502 20.07 11.84 -9.81
N PRO A 503 18.79 12.26 -9.74
CA PRO A 503 18.20 12.75 -8.50
C PRO A 503 18.34 11.69 -7.39
N PRO A 504 18.18 12.08 -6.10
CA PRO A 504 18.30 11.16 -4.97
C PRO A 504 17.11 10.19 -4.94
N LEU A 505 17.19 9.16 -5.78
CA LEU A 505 16.24 8.07 -5.84
C LEU A 505 16.22 7.34 -4.49
N ALA A 506 15.02 6.96 -4.04
CA ALA A 506 14.84 6.06 -2.92
C ALA A 506 14.80 4.60 -3.35
N ALA A 507 14.30 4.34 -4.56
CA ALA A 507 14.38 3.03 -5.20
C ALA A 507 14.54 3.14 -6.71
N ALA A 508 15.31 2.23 -7.28
CA ALA A 508 15.43 2.06 -8.72
C ALA A 508 15.07 0.61 -9.09
N HIS A 509 14.52 0.41 -10.29
CA HIS A 509 14.17 -0.92 -10.80
C HIS A 509 14.78 -1.10 -12.20
N ILE A 510 15.54 -2.19 -12.37
CA ILE A 510 15.91 -2.71 -13.68
C ILE A 510 14.93 -3.83 -14.02
N ALA A 511 13.93 -3.49 -14.83
CA ALA A 511 12.94 -4.45 -15.28
C ALA A 511 13.46 -5.19 -16.53
N PRO A 512 12.94 -6.38 -16.85
CA PRO A 512 13.28 -7.06 -18.10
C PRO A 512 12.92 -6.21 -19.33
N ALA A 513 13.70 -6.38 -20.40
CA ALA A 513 13.36 -5.77 -21.68
C ALA A 513 12.14 -6.48 -22.30
N PRO A 514 11.35 -5.81 -23.16
CA PRO A 514 10.27 -6.49 -23.89
C PRO A 514 10.77 -7.68 -24.74
N SER A 515 12.03 -7.63 -25.19
CA SER A 515 12.69 -8.67 -25.98
C SER A 515 13.38 -9.75 -25.14
N ASP A 516 13.64 -9.51 -23.85
CA ASP A 516 14.29 -10.47 -22.94
C ASP A 516 13.62 -10.39 -21.58
N ASP A 517 12.92 -11.46 -21.19
CA ASP A 517 12.08 -11.46 -20.00
C ASP A 517 12.84 -11.70 -18.68
N VAL A 518 14.17 -11.76 -18.69
CA VAL A 518 15.01 -11.86 -17.48
C VAL A 518 16.17 -10.87 -17.54
N VAL A 519 16.35 -10.09 -16.47
CA VAL A 519 17.61 -9.38 -16.22
C VAL A 519 18.57 -10.35 -15.55
N ARG A 520 19.80 -10.47 -16.06
CA ARG A 520 20.80 -11.34 -15.41
C ARG A 520 21.25 -10.72 -14.11
N HIS A 521 21.43 -11.56 -13.09
CA HIS A 521 21.89 -11.09 -11.79
C HIS A 521 23.20 -10.29 -11.85
N GLU A 522 24.20 -10.72 -12.63
CA GLU A 522 25.47 -10.00 -12.77
C GLU A 522 25.28 -8.59 -13.33
N GLU A 523 24.44 -8.46 -14.36
CA GLU A 523 24.10 -7.18 -14.98
C GLU A 523 23.39 -6.27 -13.98
N ALA A 524 22.48 -6.83 -13.16
CA ALA A 524 21.81 -6.10 -12.09
C ALA A 524 22.78 -5.62 -11.00
N VAL A 525 23.78 -6.44 -10.63
CA VAL A 525 24.81 -6.03 -9.65
C VAL A 525 25.69 -4.92 -10.21
N GLU A 526 26.12 -5.03 -11.46
CA GLU A 526 26.90 -3.98 -12.12
C GLU A 526 26.11 -2.68 -12.27
N TRP A 527 24.83 -2.78 -12.63
CA TRP A 527 23.91 -1.66 -12.71
C TRP A 527 23.74 -0.98 -11.34
N ALA A 528 23.42 -1.76 -10.30
CA ALA A 528 23.21 -1.22 -8.95
C ALA A 528 24.47 -0.54 -8.40
N GLY A 529 25.65 -1.10 -8.65
CA GLY A 529 26.93 -0.49 -8.26
C GLY A 529 27.27 0.82 -9.00
N ARG A 530 26.49 1.22 -10.01
CA ARG A 530 26.63 2.52 -10.69
C ARG A 530 25.66 3.57 -10.15
N LEU A 531 24.64 3.18 -9.38
CA LEU A 531 23.64 4.10 -8.83
C LEU A 531 24.23 4.97 -7.71
N PRO A 532 23.71 6.19 -7.49
CA PRO A 532 24.12 7.04 -6.37
C PRO A 532 23.78 6.37 -5.03
N GLY A 533 24.74 6.34 -4.09
CA GLY A 533 24.50 5.81 -2.74
C GLY A 533 24.27 4.30 -2.65
N GLY A 534 24.33 3.58 -3.78
CA GLY A 534 24.22 2.12 -3.79
C GLY A 534 25.49 1.47 -3.25
N ASP A 535 25.42 0.93 -2.03
CA ASP A 535 26.41 -0.04 -1.60
C ASP A 535 26.39 -1.22 -2.58
N ARG A 536 27.56 -1.77 -2.91
CA ARG A 536 27.64 -2.94 -3.79
C ARG A 536 26.95 -4.09 -3.06
N PRO A 537 25.78 -4.59 -3.54
CA PRO A 537 25.08 -5.66 -2.87
C PRO A 537 26.05 -6.84 -2.72
N GLN A 538 26.17 -7.38 -1.51
CA GLN A 538 26.96 -8.60 -1.32
C GLN A 538 26.22 -9.75 -1.96
N VAL A 539 26.81 -10.29 -3.03
CA VAL A 539 26.27 -11.43 -3.75
C VAL A 539 27.22 -12.60 -3.57
N LEU A 540 26.73 -13.64 -2.91
CA LEU A 540 27.44 -14.90 -2.83
C LEU A 540 27.13 -15.71 -4.08
N ARG A 541 28.18 -16.11 -4.79
CA ARG A 541 28.09 -16.86 -6.03
C ARG A 541 28.53 -18.29 -5.84
N TYR A 542 27.76 -19.18 -6.43
CA TYR A 542 27.96 -20.61 -6.36
C TYR A 542 27.84 -21.19 -7.77
N THR A 543 28.84 -21.95 -8.21
CA THR A 543 28.80 -22.64 -9.49
C THR A 543 29.12 -24.10 -9.27
N GLY A 544 28.46 -24.97 -10.01
CA GLY A 544 28.75 -26.39 -9.93
C GLY A 544 28.04 -27.16 -11.02
N ARG A 545 28.07 -28.49 -10.87
CA ARG A 545 27.38 -29.40 -11.77
C ARG A 545 26.56 -30.38 -10.95
N ALA A 546 25.29 -30.51 -11.30
CA ALA A 546 24.39 -31.51 -10.76
C ALA A 546 24.34 -32.72 -11.71
N GLU A 547 24.53 -33.91 -11.17
CA GLU A 547 24.27 -35.14 -11.90
C GLU A 547 22.76 -35.39 -11.97
N ARG A 548 22.31 -35.90 -13.12
CA ARG A 548 20.89 -36.05 -13.45
C ARG A 548 20.23 -37.20 -12.70
#